data_AF-A0A7U3YLD1-F1
#
_entry.id   AF-A0A7U3YLD1-F1
#
_cell.length_a   1.000
_cell.length_b   1.000
_cell.length_c   1.000
_cell.angle_alpha   90.00
_cell.angle_beta   90.00
_cell.angle_gamma   90.00
#
_symmetry.space_group_name_H-M   'P 1'
#
loop_
_entity.id
_entity.type
_entity.pdbx_description
1 polymer ?
#
loop_
_entity_poly.entity_id
_entity_poly.type
_entity_poly.pdbx_seq_one_letter_code
_entity_poly.pdbx_strand_id
1 'polypeptide(L)'
;MNTPPRLFAAIPLLALFLSLYTASHAAQADRTMTLNPATPTPSRFVVRGHTLVDARAPDTPIFFRGMGYSPFLPGETPVRGAQPGNDNRYNDHLTLIKAMNVNYLHVFPRLMPPNFFAALDKTDLVYGQDVWIWAYEEDFLAPAFQAKTLNDIKEVIDHTYKVGRPDRLVLFSIGDELQAKCVKSTNQRHPEVREYKGKHLHVTNRTPTEVAMAKLVDEAMDYELTRYGQRHLYCHTSWTHIGPIADRPDLEVSRKDILVPDMGDLICLNVYTYANGVRTSPPGSVTGTTYQGYLEQLARESKQPILITQVGLSTSPFEPKPWVPGFGGHKIEDVPATFTSVWRDIRTAAGKERFSGLVFFELQDEWWKSAKGPEESLRQDADDPEQWFGVYSVGKDHGLVPKGAIPATVGQLFAQP
;
A
#
# COMPACT_ATOMS: atom_id res chain seq x y z
N MET A 1 -87.00 -42.15 25.37
CA MET A 1 -87.41 -42.02 23.96
C MET A 1 -86.72 -40.79 23.37
N ASN A 2 -85.88 -41.02 22.36
CA ASN A 2 -85.36 -40.15 21.28
C ASN A 2 -84.93 -38.67 21.52
N THR A 3 -83.61 -38.46 21.27
CA THR A 3 -82.89 -37.34 20.61
C THR A 3 -82.74 -36.00 21.34
N PRO A 4 -81.67 -35.17 21.12
CA PRO A 4 -80.83 -35.02 19.89
C PRO A 4 -79.29 -34.85 20.13
N PRO A 5 -78.45 -34.62 19.09
CA PRO A 5 -77.00 -34.77 19.14
C PRO A 5 -76.25 -33.48 19.51
N ARG A 6 -75.01 -33.60 20.01
CA ARG A 6 -74.08 -32.47 20.17
C ARG A 6 -72.96 -32.55 19.15
N LEU A 7 -72.84 -31.48 18.35
CA LEU A 7 -71.73 -31.19 17.46
C LEU A 7 -70.42 -31.12 18.27
N PHE A 8 -69.36 -31.77 17.78
CA PHE A 8 -67.99 -31.40 18.10
C PHE A 8 -67.31 -30.90 16.82
N ALA A 9 -66.90 -29.63 16.87
CA ALA A 9 -66.12 -28.98 15.85
C ALA A 9 -64.70 -29.56 15.83
N ALA A 10 -64.22 -29.96 14.65
CA ALA A 10 -62.84 -30.35 14.43
C ALA A 10 -62.00 -29.08 14.22
N ILE A 11 -61.00 -28.87 15.08
CA ILE A 11 -59.93 -27.88 14.90
C ILE A 11 -58.79 -28.59 14.15
N PRO A 12 -58.29 -28.09 12.99
CA PRO A 12 -57.13 -28.70 12.36
C PRO A 12 -55.85 -28.25 13.08
N LEU A 13 -55.08 -29.22 13.60
CA LEU A 13 -53.71 -28.99 14.04
C LEU A 13 -52.83 -28.69 12.82
N LEU A 14 -52.33 -27.47 12.74
CA LEU A 14 -51.30 -27.06 11.80
C LEU A 14 -49.95 -27.62 12.29
N ALA A 15 -49.47 -28.70 11.67
CA ALA A 15 -48.15 -29.26 11.96
C ALA A 15 -47.07 -28.36 11.32
N LEU A 16 -46.35 -27.62 12.15
CA LEU A 16 -45.20 -26.80 11.76
C LEU A 16 -43.99 -27.72 11.56
N PHE A 17 -43.66 -28.04 10.31
CA PHE A 17 -42.38 -28.71 9.98
C PHE A 17 -41.24 -27.69 10.10
N LEU A 18 -40.51 -27.71 11.21
CA LEU A 18 -39.22 -27.04 11.33
C LEU A 18 -38.15 -27.96 10.70
N SER A 19 -37.82 -27.71 9.44
CA SER A 19 -36.63 -28.27 8.80
C SER A 19 -35.38 -27.55 9.34
N LEU A 20 -34.67 -28.21 10.25
CA LEU A 20 -33.34 -27.81 10.72
C LEU A 20 -32.32 -28.02 9.60
N TYR A 21 -32.10 -26.99 8.77
CA TYR A 21 -30.89 -26.88 7.96
C TYR A 21 -29.72 -26.55 8.89
N THR A 22 -28.97 -27.57 9.31
CA THR A 22 -27.63 -27.36 9.87
C THR A 22 -26.67 -27.19 8.70
N ALA A 23 -26.46 -25.95 8.28
CA ALA A 23 -25.36 -25.61 7.39
C ALA A 23 -24.05 -25.81 8.16
N SER A 24 -23.38 -26.94 7.95
CA SER A 24 -22.01 -27.16 8.38
C SER A 24 -21.10 -26.17 7.63
N HIS A 25 -20.91 -24.99 8.19
CA HIS A 25 -19.76 -24.16 7.84
C HIS A 25 -18.55 -24.86 8.45
N ALA A 26 -17.81 -25.62 7.64
CA ALA A 26 -16.44 -25.94 7.98
C ALA A 26 -15.75 -24.59 8.23
N ALA A 27 -15.38 -24.31 9.48
CA ALA A 27 -14.66 -23.11 9.84
C ALA A 27 -13.38 -23.10 9.00
N GLN A 28 -13.27 -22.13 8.08
CA GLN A 28 -12.02 -21.88 7.38
C GLN A 28 -10.99 -21.58 8.46
N ALA A 29 -9.97 -22.42 8.58
CA ALA A 29 -8.93 -22.21 9.58
C ALA A 29 -8.34 -20.81 9.42
N ASP A 30 -8.19 -20.09 10.54
CA ASP A 30 -7.75 -18.71 10.54
C ASP A 30 -6.37 -18.58 9.88
N ARG A 31 -6.20 -17.56 9.04
CA ARG A 31 -4.90 -17.20 8.45
C ARG A 31 -3.99 -16.68 9.56
N THR A 32 -2.74 -17.10 9.56
CA THR A 32 -1.75 -16.61 10.54
C THR A 32 -0.48 -16.09 9.87
N MET A 33 0.12 -15.07 10.49
CA MET A 33 1.51 -14.67 10.33
C MET A 33 2.08 -14.44 11.72
N THR A 34 3.28 -14.94 11.96
CA THR A 34 4.05 -14.69 13.18
C THR A 34 5.49 -14.38 12.84
N LEU A 35 6.05 -13.32 13.43
CA LEU A 35 7.50 -13.11 13.45
C LEU A 35 8.12 -14.05 14.49
N ASN A 36 9.25 -14.66 14.14
CA ASN A 36 10.05 -15.45 15.06
C ASN A 36 10.56 -14.53 16.19
N PRO A 37 10.25 -14.81 17.48
CA PRO A 37 10.71 -13.99 18.59
C PRO A 37 12.23 -13.87 18.73
N ALA A 38 12.99 -14.81 18.13
CA ALA A 38 14.44 -14.76 18.08
C ALA A 38 14.99 -13.84 16.98
N THR A 39 14.15 -13.34 16.08
CA THR A 39 14.56 -12.36 15.06
C THR A 39 14.92 -11.05 15.75
N PRO A 40 16.14 -10.51 15.57
CA PRO A 40 16.51 -9.22 16.12
C PRO A 40 15.55 -8.13 15.67
N THR A 41 15.07 -7.30 16.61
CA THR A 41 14.24 -6.15 16.29
C THR A 41 15.08 -5.05 15.63
N PRO A 42 14.48 -4.19 14.77
CA PRO A 42 15.18 -3.00 14.28
C PRO A 42 15.70 -2.11 15.41
N SER A 43 16.79 -1.38 15.15
CA SER A 43 17.47 -0.56 16.17
C SER A 43 16.81 0.79 16.41
N ARG A 44 16.05 1.32 15.45
CA ARG A 44 15.43 2.65 15.50
C ARG A 44 13.92 2.63 15.36
N PHE A 45 13.40 2.26 14.19
CA PHE A 45 11.96 2.24 13.95
C PHE A 45 11.39 0.89 14.36
N VAL A 46 10.58 0.86 15.43
CA VAL A 46 10.16 -0.38 16.06
C VAL A 46 8.65 -0.40 16.23
N VAL A 47 8.04 -1.55 15.96
CA VAL A 47 6.62 -1.79 16.22
C VAL A 47 6.42 -2.19 17.68
N ARG A 48 5.51 -1.51 18.37
CA ARG A 48 5.10 -1.81 19.76
C ARG A 48 3.59 -1.99 19.80
N GLY A 49 3.14 -3.24 19.81
CA GLY A 49 1.71 -3.56 19.70
C GLY A 49 1.18 -3.13 18.33
N HIS A 50 0.38 -2.06 18.30
CA HIS A 50 -0.23 -1.53 17.08
C HIS A 50 0.32 -0.17 16.66
N THR A 51 1.37 0.32 17.33
CA THR A 51 1.99 1.60 17.02
C THR A 51 3.41 1.41 16.51
N LEU A 52 3.84 2.36 15.69
CA LEU A 52 5.22 2.51 15.27
C LEU A 52 5.88 3.61 16.09
N VAL A 53 7.10 3.38 16.59
CA VAL A 53 7.86 4.37 17.37
C VAL A 53 9.28 4.54 16.85
N ASP A 54 9.83 5.74 16.97
CA ASP A 54 11.28 5.98 16.85
C ASP A 54 11.90 5.72 18.22
N ALA A 55 12.87 4.82 18.31
CA ALA A 55 13.54 4.48 19.57
C ALA A 55 14.23 5.69 20.22
N ARG A 56 14.51 6.75 19.45
CA ARG A 56 15.05 8.02 19.96
C ARG A 56 14.00 8.89 20.65
N ALA A 57 12.71 8.63 20.42
CA ALA A 57 11.57 9.31 21.03
C ALA A 57 10.44 8.30 21.34
N PRO A 58 10.67 7.33 22.25
CA PRO A 58 9.84 6.13 22.39
C PRO A 58 8.42 6.38 22.94
N ASP A 59 8.18 7.55 23.55
CA ASP A 59 6.89 7.91 24.17
C ASP A 59 5.93 8.58 23.18
N THR A 60 6.39 8.89 21.96
CA THR A 60 5.58 9.52 20.92
C THR A 60 5.40 8.57 19.74
N PRO A 61 4.18 8.06 19.50
CA PRO A 61 3.88 7.30 18.30
C PRO A 61 4.20 8.12 17.05
N ILE A 62 4.80 7.46 16.06
CA ILE A 62 5.07 8.08 14.77
C ILE A 62 3.76 8.26 14.00
N PHE A 63 3.62 9.42 13.38
CA PHE A 63 2.75 9.61 12.23
C PHE A 63 3.56 10.21 11.08
N PHE A 64 3.75 9.43 10.02
CA PHE A 64 4.41 9.86 8.80
C PHE A 64 3.47 10.73 7.96
N ARG A 65 3.92 11.95 7.73
CA ARG A 65 3.37 12.92 6.79
C ARG A 65 4.18 12.75 5.51
N GLY A 66 3.69 11.85 4.67
CA GLY A 66 4.45 11.25 3.61
C GLY A 66 4.26 11.93 2.26
N MET A 67 5.30 11.85 1.43
CA MET A 67 5.25 12.19 0.01
C MET A 67 5.85 11.04 -0.80
N GLY A 68 5.11 10.56 -1.81
CA GLY A 68 5.62 9.63 -2.80
C GLY A 68 6.68 10.32 -3.65
N TYR A 69 7.79 9.65 -3.93
CA TYR A 69 8.91 10.28 -4.61
C TYR A 69 9.59 9.39 -5.64
N SER A 70 9.47 9.82 -6.88
CA SER A 70 10.13 9.24 -8.04
C SER A 70 10.59 10.39 -8.97
N PRO A 71 11.89 10.72 -8.98
CA PRO A 71 12.38 11.97 -9.56
C PRO A 71 12.87 11.85 -11.00
N PHE A 72 12.21 10.99 -11.78
CA PHE A 72 12.51 10.86 -13.20
C PHE A 72 12.01 12.11 -13.94
N LEU A 73 12.90 12.70 -14.73
CA LEU A 73 12.57 13.81 -15.61
C LEU A 73 12.25 13.32 -17.03
N PRO A 74 11.63 14.14 -17.89
CA PRO A 74 11.39 13.77 -19.29
C PRO A 74 12.62 13.15 -19.96
N GLY A 75 12.44 11.98 -20.56
CA GLY A 75 13.50 11.18 -21.18
C GLY A 75 14.15 10.14 -20.27
N GLU A 76 13.97 10.22 -18.95
CA GLU A 76 14.43 9.23 -17.98
C GLU A 76 13.30 8.25 -17.66
N THR A 77 13.56 6.94 -17.64
CA THR A 77 12.50 5.96 -17.28
C THR A 77 13.05 4.68 -16.63
N PRO A 78 12.45 4.24 -15.51
CA PRO A 78 12.79 2.98 -14.86
C PRO A 78 12.41 1.76 -15.69
N VAL A 79 11.40 1.87 -16.58
CA VAL A 79 10.93 0.76 -17.45
C VAL A 79 12.06 0.22 -18.34
N ARG A 80 13.06 1.05 -18.66
CA ARG A 80 14.24 0.68 -19.45
C ARG A 80 15.50 0.51 -18.61
N GLY A 81 15.35 0.39 -17.29
CA GLY A 81 16.46 0.21 -16.36
C GLY A 81 17.27 1.49 -16.09
N ALA A 82 16.81 2.66 -16.54
CA ALA A 82 17.47 3.91 -16.17
C ALA A 82 17.25 4.19 -14.67
N GLN A 83 18.30 4.64 -14.01
CA GLN A 83 18.17 5.26 -12.69
C GLN A 83 17.87 6.76 -12.87
N PRO A 84 17.25 7.43 -11.88
CA PRO A 84 17.10 8.87 -11.91
C PRO A 84 18.45 9.57 -12.04
N GLY A 85 18.49 10.74 -12.68
CA GLY A 85 19.73 11.49 -12.88
C GLY A 85 20.46 11.84 -11.59
N ASN A 86 21.76 11.55 -11.50
CA ASN A 86 22.60 11.91 -10.35
C ASN A 86 23.09 13.36 -10.43
N ASP A 87 22.18 14.33 -10.33
CA ASP A 87 22.48 15.76 -10.41
C ASP A 87 21.99 16.52 -9.16
N ASN A 88 21.90 17.86 -9.24
CA ASN A 88 21.58 18.71 -8.10
C ASN A 88 20.08 18.95 -7.89
N ARG A 89 19.18 18.37 -8.71
CA ARG A 89 17.71 18.56 -8.60
C ARG A 89 17.18 18.26 -7.20
N TYR A 90 17.83 17.33 -6.50
CA TYR A 90 17.47 16.90 -5.16
C TYR A 90 17.53 18.02 -4.11
N ASN A 91 18.40 19.02 -4.27
CA ASN A 91 18.41 20.15 -3.35
C ASN A 91 17.10 20.91 -3.44
N ASP A 92 16.64 21.21 -4.66
CA ASP A 92 15.40 21.95 -4.89
C ASP A 92 14.18 21.12 -4.51
N HIS A 93 14.15 19.85 -4.91
CA HIS A 93 13.03 18.95 -4.60
C HIS A 93 12.86 18.76 -3.09
N LEU A 94 13.95 18.50 -2.35
CA LEU A 94 13.87 18.33 -0.90
C LEU A 94 13.53 19.63 -0.18
N THR A 95 13.93 20.79 -0.70
CA THR A 95 13.47 22.09 -0.19
C THR A 95 11.95 22.24 -0.33
N LEU A 96 11.38 21.91 -1.50
CA LEU A 96 9.92 21.95 -1.73
C LEU A 96 9.18 20.97 -0.83
N ILE A 97 9.68 19.73 -0.72
CA ILE A 97 9.15 18.70 0.18
C ILE A 97 9.12 19.20 1.63
N LYS A 98 10.22 19.78 2.12
CA LYS A 98 10.29 20.32 3.48
C LYS A 98 9.35 21.50 3.70
N ALA A 99 9.16 22.36 2.69
CA ALA A 99 8.21 23.47 2.77
C ALA A 99 6.75 23.00 2.93
N MET A 100 6.43 21.77 2.48
CA MET A 100 5.14 21.13 2.68
C MET A 100 5.01 20.38 4.03
N ASN A 101 5.93 20.57 4.98
CA ASN A 101 5.93 19.88 6.29
C ASN A 101 6.00 18.34 6.22
N VAL A 102 6.49 17.80 5.10
CA VAL A 102 6.76 16.37 4.93
C VAL A 102 7.86 15.95 5.91
N ASN A 103 7.70 14.76 6.51
CA ASN A 103 8.72 14.13 7.37
C ASN A 103 9.16 12.75 6.88
N TYR A 104 8.50 12.19 5.86
CA TYR A 104 8.77 10.86 5.33
C TYR A 104 8.65 10.85 3.80
N LEU A 105 9.61 10.21 3.14
CA LEU A 105 9.56 9.94 1.70
C LEU A 105 9.28 8.45 1.45
N HIS A 106 8.34 8.14 0.57
CA HIS A 106 8.21 6.80 0.03
C HIS A 106 8.86 6.78 -1.35
N VAL A 107 10.02 6.13 -1.46
CA VAL A 107 10.90 6.20 -2.62
C VAL A 107 10.67 4.99 -3.52
N PHE A 108 10.37 5.23 -4.79
CA PHE A 108 10.06 4.19 -5.78
C PHE A 108 11.23 3.72 -6.66
N PRO A 109 12.20 4.59 -7.05
CA PRO A 109 13.31 4.13 -7.86
C PRO A 109 14.12 3.06 -7.13
N ARG A 110 14.42 1.97 -7.85
CA ARG A 110 15.17 0.83 -7.31
C ARG A 110 16.49 1.26 -6.66
N LEU A 111 17.26 2.14 -7.30
CA LEU A 111 18.54 2.62 -6.79
C LEU A 111 18.61 4.15 -6.87
N MET A 112 18.19 4.84 -5.81
CA MET A 112 18.36 6.29 -5.73
C MET A 112 19.83 6.71 -5.82
N PRO A 113 20.18 7.79 -6.53
CA PRO A 113 21.58 8.13 -6.76
C PRO A 113 22.23 8.83 -5.54
N PRO A 114 23.58 8.85 -5.45
CA PRO A 114 24.29 9.45 -4.33
C PRO A 114 23.93 10.91 -4.02
N ASN A 115 23.66 11.74 -5.04
CA ASN A 115 23.31 13.14 -4.82
C ASN A 115 21.95 13.33 -4.14
N PHE A 116 21.03 12.36 -4.26
CA PHE A 116 19.81 12.36 -3.44
C PHE A 116 20.15 12.24 -1.97
N PHE A 117 21.00 11.27 -1.60
CA PHE A 117 21.40 11.07 -0.21
C PHE A 117 22.27 12.21 0.34
N ALA A 118 23.11 12.83 -0.50
CA ALA A 118 23.84 14.03 -0.13
C ALA A 118 22.92 15.25 0.13
N ALA A 119 21.80 15.36 -0.60
CA ALA A 119 20.76 16.34 -0.30
C ALA A 119 19.96 15.96 0.96
N LEU A 120 19.66 14.68 1.15
CA LEU A 120 18.95 14.14 2.32
C LEU A 120 19.70 14.43 3.62
N ASP A 121 21.03 14.35 3.61
CA ASP A 121 21.92 14.68 4.74
C ASP A 121 21.72 16.11 5.28
N LYS A 122 21.21 17.03 4.45
CA LYS A 122 20.90 18.42 4.83
C LYS A 122 19.53 18.59 5.50
N THR A 123 18.81 17.49 5.69
CA THR A 123 17.46 17.46 6.23
C THR A 123 17.35 16.48 7.40
N ASP A 124 16.22 16.53 8.09
CA ASP A 124 15.77 15.56 9.09
C ASP A 124 14.85 14.48 8.50
N LEU A 125 14.64 14.47 7.18
CA LEU A 125 13.77 13.50 6.52
C LEU A 125 14.29 12.08 6.73
N VAL A 126 13.33 11.17 6.75
CA VAL A 126 13.53 9.72 6.72
C VAL A 126 12.79 9.17 5.51
N TYR A 127 13.12 7.96 5.08
CA TYR A 127 12.53 7.40 3.87
C TYR A 127 12.24 5.92 4.01
N GLY A 128 11.26 5.43 3.27
CA GLY A 128 11.07 4.01 2.98
C GLY A 128 11.50 3.74 1.54
N GLN A 129 12.10 2.58 1.32
CA GLN A 129 12.55 2.14 0.00
C GLN A 129 11.58 1.10 -0.52
N ASP A 130 10.85 1.42 -1.58
CA ASP A 130 10.11 0.42 -2.34
C ASP A 130 11.10 -0.43 -3.16
N VAL A 131 10.88 -1.73 -3.15
CA VAL A 131 11.63 -2.71 -3.94
C VAL A 131 10.65 -3.32 -4.92
N TRP A 132 10.56 -2.69 -6.07
CA TRP A 132 9.67 -3.13 -7.12
C TRP A 132 9.95 -4.59 -7.53
N ILE A 133 8.88 -5.37 -7.63
CA ILE A 133 8.89 -6.71 -8.20
C ILE A 133 7.99 -6.73 -9.43
N TRP A 134 8.21 -7.68 -10.35
CA TRP A 134 7.37 -7.78 -11.54
C TRP A 134 5.95 -8.24 -11.18
N ALA A 135 5.04 -7.29 -10.97
CA ALA A 135 3.65 -7.52 -10.58
C ALA A 135 2.82 -8.31 -11.61
N TYR A 136 3.35 -8.46 -12.83
CA TYR A 136 2.74 -9.18 -13.94
C TYR A 136 3.30 -10.60 -14.14
N GLU A 137 4.13 -11.09 -13.20
CA GLU A 137 4.63 -12.47 -13.25
C GLU A 137 3.45 -13.46 -13.20
N GLU A 138 3.45 -14.45 -14.08
CA GLU A 138 2.33 -15.39 -14.13
C GLU A 138 2.28 -16.29 -12.89
N ASP A 139 3.44 -16.64 -12.34
CA ASP A 139 3.59 -17.52 -11.18
C ASP A 139 4.63 -16.96 -10.19
N PHE A 140 4.16 -16.33 -9.13
CA PHE A 140 5.04 -15.75 -8.12
C PHE A 140 5.84 -16.80 -7.33
N LEU A 141 5.48 -18.09 -7.37
CA LEU A 141 6.25 -19.17 -6.75
C LEU A 141 7.29 -19.79 -7.69
N ALA A 142 7.32 -19.39 -8.96
CA ALA A 142 8.29 -19.90 -9.92
C ALA A 142 9.72 -19.71 -9.39
N PRO A 143 10.56 -20.76 -9.34
CA PRO A 143 11.90 -20.67 -8.77
C PRO A 143 12.78 -19.60 -9.44
N ALA A 144 12.64 -19.42 -10.76
CA ALA A 144 13.38 -18.39 -11.49
C ALA A 144 12.96 -16.98 -11.09
N PHE A 145 11.66 -16.73 -10.91
CA PHE A 145 11.15 -15.45 -10.42
C PHE A 145 11.64 -15.19 -9.00
N GLN A 146 11.46 -16.15 -8.08
CA GLN A 146 11.90 -16.02 -6.69
C GLN A 146 13.41 -15.71 -6.59
N ALA A 147 14.24 -16.45 -7.33
CA ALA A 147 15.69 -16.25 -7.32
C ALA A 147 16.11 -14.89 -7.90
N LYS A 148 15.50 -14.47 -9.03
CA LYS A 148 15.78 -13.17 -9.63
C LYS A 148 15.35 -12.03 -8.71
N THR A 149 14.12 -12.09 -8.21
CA THR A 149 13.55 -11.06 -7.33
C THR A 149 14.35 -10.95 -6.04
N LEU A 150 14.80 -12.07 -5.46
CA LEU A 150 15.70 -12.04 -4.32
C LEU A 150 17.03 -11.35 -4.63
N ASN A 151 17.63 -11.61 -5.80
CA ASN A 151 18.86 -10.91 -6.19
C ASN A 151 18.64 -9.40 -6.34
N ASP A 152 17.48 -9.01 -6.88
CA ASP A 152 17.10 -7.60 -7.00
C ASP A 152 16.95 -6.95 -5.62
N ILE A 153 16.29 -7.64 -4.66
CA ILE A 153 16.17 -7.19 -3.27
C ILE A 153 17.55 -7.04 -2.61
N LYS A 154 18.44 -8.02 -2.78
CA LYS A 154 19.80 -7.98 -2.23
C LYS A 154 20.60 -6.79 -2.77
N GLU A 155 20.45 -6.47 -4.05
CA GLU A 155 21.12 -5.29 -4.63
C GLU A 155 20.61 -3.99 -4.00
N VAL A 156 19.29 -3.85 -3.80
CA VAL A 156 18.74 -2.67 -3.14
C VAL A 156 19.21 -2.55 -1.69
N ILE A 157 19.23 -3.64 -0.94
CA ILE A 157 19.78 -3.66 0.43
C ILE A 157 21.26 -3.23 0.39
N ASP A 158 22.09 -3.84 -0.46
CA ASP A 158 23.50 -3.50 -0.59
C ASP A 158 23.72 -2.01 -0.94
N HIS A 159 22.90 -1.47 -1.83
CA HIS A 159 22.93 -0.07 -2.22
C HIS A 159 22.57 0.87 -1.06
N THR A 160 21.56 0.51 -0.27
CA THR A 160 21.19 1.24 0.94
C THR A 160 22.37 1.35 1.91
N TYR A 161 23.08 0.26 2.16
CA TYR A 161 24.25 0.29 3.05
C TYR A 161 25.47 0.99 2.44
N LYS A 162 25.60 0.98 1.11
CA LYS A 162 26.72 1.61 0.41
C LYS A 162 26.59 3.13 0.32
N VAL A 163 25.41 3.64 -0.03
CA VAL A 163 25.18 5.08 -0.22
C VAL A 163 23.89 5.57 0.41
N GLY A 164 22.92 4.69 0.66
CA GLY A 164 21.56 5.07 1.00
C GLY A 164 21.29 5.52 2.43
N ARG A 165 22.30 5.70 3.28
CA ARG A 165 22.11 6.17 4.68
C ARG A 165 21.13 5.26 5.44
N PRO A 166 21.53 4.03 5.79
CA PRO A 166 20.65 3.10 6.48
C PRO A 166 20.07 3.69 7.77
N ASP A 167 20.78 4.58 8.46
CA ASP A 167 20.27 5.30 9.63
C ASP A 167 19.03 6.17 9.35
N ARG A 168 18.80 6.56 8.08
CA ARG A 168 17.62 7.31 7.61
C ARG A 168 16.52 6.43 7.03
N LEU A 169 16.77 5.14 6.83
CA LEU A 169 15.79 4.19 6.31
C LEU A 169 14.80 3.79 7.42
N VAL A 170 13.50 3.80 7.09
CA VAL A 170 12.41 3.31 7.95
C VAL A 170 12.13 1.84 7.65
N LEU A 171 11.88 1.54 6.38
CA LEU A 171 11.42 0.24 5.92
C LEU A 171 11.92 -0.07 4.50
N PHE A 172 12.03 -1.36 4.21
CA PHE A 172 11.98 -1.90 2.85
C PHE A 172 10.57 -2.40 2.56
N SER A 173 9.96 -1.96 1.45
CA SER A 173 8.72 -2.55 0.96
C SER A 173 9.02 -3.51 -0.18
N ILE A 174 8.70 -4.78 -0.02
CA ILE A 174 9.02 -5.83 -0.99
C ILE A 174 7.82 -6.04 -1.90
N GLY A 175 7.87 -5.43 -3.09
CA GLY A 175 6.80 -5.45 -4.07
C GLY A 175 5.67 -4.47 -3.79
N ASP A 176 4.96 -4.13 -4.87
CA ASP A 176 3.83 -3.21 -4.89
C ASP A 176 2.77 -3.71 -5.89
N GLU A 177 1.51 -3.39 -5.64
CA GLU A 177 0.33 -3.59 -6.52
C GLU A 177 0.32 -4.86 -7.40
N LEU A 178 0.41 -6.04 -6.80
CA LEU A 178 0.34 -7.30 -7.55
C LEU A 178 -0.96 -7.40 -8.36
N GLN A 179 -0.84 -7.81 -9.62
CA GLN A 179 -1.99 -7.85 -10.53
C GLN A 179 -2.94 -8.97 -10.16
N ALA A 180 -4.24 -8.66 -10.10
CA ALA A 180 -5.29 -9.61 -9.70
C ALA A 180 -5.28 -10.92 -10.52
N LYS A 181 -5.00 -10.83 -11.83
CA LYS A 181 -4.87 -12.01 -12.71
C LYS A 181 -3.72 -12.92 -12.26
N CYS A 182 -2.59 -12.33 -11.90
CA CYS A 182 -1.36 -13.02 -11.51
C CYS A 182 -1.48 -13.66 -10.12
N VAL A 183 -2.15 -12.98 -9.18
CA VAL A 183 -2.55 -13.53 -7.88
C VAL A 183 -3.40 -14.79 -8.07
N LYS A 184 -4.47 -14.71 -8.87
CA LYS A 184 -5.34 -15.87 -9.17
C LYS A 184 -4.56 -17.00 -9.83
N SER A 185 -3.70 -16.67 -10.79
CA SER A 185 -2.92 -17.65 -11.56
C SER A 185 -1.91 -18.40 -10.68
N THR A 186 -1.21 -17.71 -9.79
CA THR A 186 -0.29 -18.32 -8.81
C THR A 186 -1.07 -19.22 -7.85
N ASN A 187 -2.19 -18.72 -7.30
CA ASN A 187 -3.01 -19.47 -6.35
C ASN A 187 -3.60 -20.76 -6.95
N GLN A 188 -3.96 -20.74 -8.23
CA GLN A 188 -4.51 -21.89 -8.95
C GLN A 188 -3.45 -22.94 -9.28
N ARG A 189 -2.20 -22.54 -9.53
CA ARG A 189 -1.11 -23.46 -9.87
C ARG A 189 -0.59 -24.26 -8.67
N HIS A 190 -0.64 -23.66 -7.48
CA HIS A 190 -0.03 -24.22 -6.26
C HIS A 190 -1.03 -24.34 -5.10
N PRO A 191 -2.25 -24.90 -5.29
CA PRO A 191 -3.30 -24.88 -4.26
C PRO A 191 -2.89 -25.57 -2.95
N GLU A 192 -1.90 -26.46 -2.99
CA GLU A 192 -1.31 -27.17 -1.85
C GLU A 192 -0.33 -26.31 -1.03
N VAL A 193 0.20 -25.22 -1.59
CA VAL A 193 1.16 -24.33 -0.91
C VAL A 193 0.39 -23.36 -0.02
N ARG A 194 0.20 -23.76 1.23
CA ARG A 194 -0.62 -23.02 2.22
C ARG A 194 0.16 -22.51 3.43
N GLU A 195 1.41 -22.92 3.55
CA GLU A 195 2.25 -22.65 4.71
C GLU A 195 3.69 -22.36 4.28
N TYR A 196 4.37 -21.51 5.02
CA TYR A 196 5.81 -21.30 4.89
C TYR A 196 6.43 -20.98 6.24
N LYS A 197 7.41 -21.80 6.63
CA LYS A 197 8.20 -21.64 7.84
C LYS A 197 9.61 -21.17 7.47
N GLY A 198 9.77 -19.86 7.49
CA GLY A 198 11.06 -19.20 7.30
C GLY A 198 11.90 -19.13 8.57
N LYS A 199 13.02 -18.43 8.49
CA LYS A 199 13.91 -18.19 9.63
C LYS A 199 13.35 -17.11 10.56
N HIS A 200 12.72 -16.09 9.97
CA HIS A 200 12.29 -14.86 10.62
C HIS A 200 10.78 -14.70 10.71
N LEU A 201 10.02 -15.32 9.82
CA LEU A 201 8.56 -15.35 9.86
C LEU A 201 7.99 -16.73 9.52
N HIS A 202 6.77 -16.97 9.97
CA HIS A 202 6.01 -18.17 9.70
C HIS A 202 4.56 -17.80 9.38
N VAL A 203 4.02 -18.37 8.31
CA VAL A 203 2.64 -18.17 7.87
C VAL A 203 1.92 -19.50 7.68
N THR A 204 0.64 -19.56 8.08
CA THR A 204 -0.22 -20.75 7.89
C THR A 204 -1.58 -20.39 7.32
N ASN A 205 -2.21 -21.37 6.67
CA ASN A 205 -3.52 -21.23 5.99
C ASN A 205 -3.57 -20.12 4.93
N ARG A 206 -2.42 -19.74 4.35
CA ARG A 206 -2.28 -18.64 3.38
C ARG A 206 -2.55 -19.06 1.95
N THR A 207 -2.87 -18.10 1.10
CA THR A 207 -2.84 -18.29 -0.36
C THR A 207 -1.40 -18.50 -0.84
N PRO A 208 -1.19 -19.21 -1.97
CA PRO A 208 0.14 -19.39 -2.54
C PRO A 208 0.88 -18.09 -2.84
N THR A 209 0.15 -17.04 -3.27
CA THR A 209 0.75 -15.71 -3.47
C THR A 209 1.23 -15.08 -2.15
N GLU A 210 0.45 -15.18 -1.06
CA GLU A 210 0.90 -14.75 0.27
C GLU A 210 2.11 -15.59 0.75
N VAL A 211 2.21 -16.88 0.38
CA VAL A 211 3.41 -17.66 0.68
C VAL A 211 4.61 -17.15 -0.14
N ALA A 212 4.41 -16.84 -1.42
CA ALA A 212 5.48 -16.35 -2.31
C ALA A 212 6.11 -15.06 -1.81
N MET A 213 5.29 -14.10 -1.38
CA MET A 213 5.80 -12.83 -0.87
C MET A 213 6.39 -12.98 0.54
N ALA A 214 5.84 -13.88 1.38
CA ALA A 214 6.39 -14.17 2.71
C ALA A 214 7.83 -14.74 2.62
N LYS A 215 8.11 -15.59 1.62
CA LYS A 215 9.46 -16.09 1.35
C LYS A 215 10.44 -14.95 1.04
N LEU A 216 10.07 -14.05 0.13
CA LEU A 216 10.92 -12.92 -0.25
C LEU A 216 11.20 -11.99 0.93
N VAL A 217 10.19 -11.68 1.74
CA VAL A 217 10.34 -10.84 2.95
C VAL A 217 11.24 -11.52 3.98
N ASP A 218 11.05 -12.82 4.24
CA ASP A 218 11.88 -13.60 5.18
C ASP A 218 13.36 -13.63 4.76
N GLU A 219 13.62 -13.91 3.49
CA GLU A 219 14.97 -13.98 2.94
C GLU A 219 15.65 -12.61 2.86
N ALA A 220 14.88 -11.53 2.67
CA ALA A 220 15.38 -10.17 2.73
C ALA A 220 15.83 -9.80 4.15
N MET A 221 15.01 -10.10 5.17
CA MET A 221 15.37 -9.94 6.58
C MET A 221 16.65 -10.72 6.91
N ASP A 222 16.75 -11.98 6.48
CA ASP A 222 17.93 -12.82 6.75
C ASP A 222 19.19 -12.27 6.09
N TYR A 223 19.08 -11.82 4.85
CA TYR A 223 20.21 -11.27 4.12
C TYR A 223 20.75 -10.01 4.80
N GLU A 224 19.88 -9.06 5.16
CA GLU A 224 20.29 -7.85 5.84
C GLU A 224 20.94 -8.15 7.20
N LEU A 225 20.31 -9.00 8.02
CA LEU A 225 20.83 -9.42 9.32
C LEU A 225 22.19 -10.10 9.20
N THR A 226 22.33 -11.06 8.29
CA THR A 226 23.54 -11.88 8.16
C THR A 226 24.71 -11.06 7.60
N ARG A 227 24.43 -10.14 6.67
CA ARG A 227 25.47 -9.34 6.00
C ARG A 227 25.86 -8.08 6.77
N TYR A 228 24.89 -7.42 7.39
CA TYR A 228 25.06 -6.10 7.99
C TYR A 228 24.83 -6.05 9.50
N GLY A 229 24.41 -7.16 10.12
CA GLY A 229 24.28 -7.29 11.57
C GLY A 229 23.07 -6.57 12.18
N GLN A 230 22.21 -5.98 11.35
CA GLN A 230 20.98 -5.31 11.77
C GLN A 230 19.90 -5.47 10.70
N ARG A 231 18.68 -5.02 11.02
CA ARG A 231 17.60 -4.93 10.03
C ARG A 231 16.74 -3.69 10.21
N HIS A 232 16.06 -3.33 9.14
CA HIS A 232 14.96 -2.36 9.16
C HIS A 232 13.60 -3.06 9.23
N LEU A 233 12.53 -2.27 9.22
CA LEU A 233 11.19 -2.80 9.05
C LEU A 233 11.02 -3.34 7.62
N TYR A 234 10.20 -4.38 7.48
CA TYR A 234 9.83 -4.94 6.20
C TYR A 234 8.32 -4.98 6.08
N CYS A 235 7.83 -4.82 4.85
CA CYS A 235 6.44 -5.01 4.50
C CYS A 235 6.35 -5.48 3.04
N HIS A 236 5.14 -5.79 2.60
CA HIS A 236 4.75 -5.80 1.21
C HIS A 236 3.70 -4.70 1.02
N THR A 237 3.88 -3.81 0.04
CA THR A 237 2.83 -2.85 -0.30
C THR A 237 1.80 -3.56 -1.16
N SER A 238 0.54 -3.49 -0.77
CA SER A 238 -0.58 -3.97 -1.58
C SER A 238 -1.54 -2.83 -1.88
N TRP A 239 -2.69 -3.15 -2.46
CA TRP A 239 -3.69 -2.20 -2.90
C TRP A 239 -5.10 -2.78 -2.74
N THR A 240 -6.08 -1.89 -2.65
CA THR A 240 -7.46 -2.25 -2.27
C THR A 240 -8.17 -3.19 -3.23
N HIS A 241 -7.68 -3.34 -4.46
CA HIS A 241 -8.30 -4.14 -5.52
C HIS A 241 -8.24 -5.65 -5.25
N ILE A 242 -7.28 -6.10 -4.43
CA ILE A 242 -7.06 -7.53 -4.14
C ILE A 242 -7.19 -7.88 -2.66
N GLY A 243 -7.63 -6.94 -1.82
CA GLY A 243 -7.74 -7.12 -0.37
C GLY A 243 -7.29 -5.88 0.42
N PRO A 244 -7.07 -5.99 1.74
CA PRO A 244 -7.31 -7.18 2.56
C PRO A 244 -8.79 -7.37 2.97
N ILE A 245 -9.62 -6.34 2.82
CA ILE A 245 -11.01 -6.36 3.27
C ILE A 245 -11.86 -7.23 2.34
N ALA A 246 -12.39 -8.34 2.88
CA ALA A 246 -12.89 -9.46 2.09
C ALA A 246 -14.36 -9.43 1.68
N ASP A 247 -15.14 -8.57 2.32
CA ASP A 247 -16.58 -8.43 2.13
C ASP A 247 -16.94 -7.36 1.09
N ARG A 248 -16.01 -7.05 0.18
CA ARG A 248 -16.19 -6.08 -0.90
C ARG A 248 -16.71 -6.76 -2.17
N PRO A 249 -17.82 -6.28 -2.75
CA PRO A 249 -18.47 -6.92 -3.89
C PRO A 249 -17.72 -6.73 -5.22
N ASP A 250 -16.74 -5.85 -5.25
CA ASP A 250 -16.11 -5.27 -6.44
C ASP A 250 -14.59 -5.43 -6.45
N LEU A 251 -14.04 -6.31 -5.61
CA LEU A 251 -12.66 -6.75 -5.71
C LEU A 251 -12.41 -7.47 -7.03
N GLU A 252 -11.19 -7.36 -7.54
CA GLU A 252 -10.76 -8.03 -8.78
C GLU A 252 -10.41 -9.51 -8.57
N VAL A 253 -10.46 -9.96 -7.32
CA VAL A 253 -10.21 -11.33 -6.88
C VAL A 253 -11.39 -11.85 -6.07
N SER A 254 -11.59 -13.16 -6.09
CA SER A 254 -12.61 -13.81 -5.27
C SER A 254 -12.15 -13.92 -3.81
N ARG A 255 -13.09 -14.17 -2.88
CA ARG A 255 -12.78 -14.28 -1.44
C ARG A 255 -11.65 -15.28 -1.10
N LYS A 256 -11.54 -16.37 -1.86
CA LYS A 256 -10.47 -17.37 -1.66
C LYS A 256 -9.07 -16.89 -2.11
N ASP A 257 -9.02 -15.85 -2.95
CA ASP A 257 -7.80 -15.32 -3.58
C ASP A 257 -7.36 -13.97 -3.00
N ILE A 258 -8.09 -13.44 -2.01
CA ILE A 258 -7.72 -12.20 -1.31
C ILE A 258 -6.31 -12.29 -0.77
N LEU A 259 -5.55 -11.21 -0.96
CA LEU A 259 -4.23 -11.02 -0.40
C LEU A 259 -4.35 -10.16 0.86
N VAL A 260 -3.87 -10.70 2.00
CA VAL A 260 -3.68 -9.93 3.22
C VAL A 260 -2.19 -9.58 3.32
N PRO A 261 -1.79 -8.30 3.24
CA PRO A 261 -0.39 -7.89 3.18
C PRO A 261 0.24 -7.79 4.58
N ASP A 262 -0.09 -8.71 5.49
CA ASP A 262 0.38 -8.74 6.88
C ASP A 262 1.67 -9.55 7.02
N MET A 263 2.56 -9.46 6.04
CA MET A 263 3.83 -10.19 6.00
C MET A 263 4.99 -9.21 6.16
N GLY A 264 5.59 -9.23 7.36
CA GLY A 264 6.58 -8.22 7.77
C GLY A 264 6.19 -7.62 9.11
N ASP A 265 6.53 -6.36 9.34
CA ASP A 265 6.27 -5.65 10.60
C ASP A 265 5.01 -4.77 10.58
N LEU A 266 4.57 -4.32 9.39
CA LEU A 266 3.43 -3.42 9.21
C LEU A 266 2.62 -3.75 7.94
N ILE A 267 1.37 -3.28 7.93
CA ILE A 267 0.51 -3.26 6.74
C ILE A 267 0.85 -2.01 5.93
N CYS A 268 1.27 -2.18 4.68
CA CYS A 268 1.41 -1.10 3.71
C CYS A 268 0.34 -1.25 2.62
N LEU A 269 -0.43 -0.18 2.39
CA LEU A 269 -1.56 -0.23 1.47
C LEU A 269 -1.73 1.07 0.68
N ASN A 270 -1.84 0.94 -0.64
CA ASN A 270 -2.28 2.00 -1.53
C ASN A 270 -3.82 2.07 -1.47
N VAL A 271 -4.35 3.22 -1.07
CA VAL A 271 -5.79 3.42 -0.84
C VAL A 271 -6.24 4.69 -1.55
N TYR A 272 -6.78 4.52 -2.75
CA TYR A 272 -7.34 5.62 -3.53
C TYR A 272 -8.83 5.77 -3.26
N THR A 273 -9.31 7.02 -3.16
CA THR A 273 -10.72 7.34 -2.89
C THR A 273 -11.68 6.82 -3.96
N TYR A 274 -11.20 6.74 -5.20
CA TYR A 274 -11.96 6.24 -6.34
C TYR A 274 -11.91 4.72 -6.50
N ALA A 275 -11.08 4.01 -5.73
CA ALA A 275 -11.02 2.57 -5.83
C ALA A 275 -12.37 1.96 -5.44
N ASN A 276 -12.80 0.97 -6.22
CA ASN A 276 -14.10 0.34 -6.11
C ASN A 276 -14.40 -0.09 -4.65
N GLY A 277 -13.54 -0.91 -4.03
CA GLY A 277 -13.73 -1.36 -2.65
C GLY A 277 -13.75 -0.25 -1.59
N VAL A 278 -13.22 0.94 -1.91
CA VAL A 278 -13.32 2.14 -1.07
C VAL A 278 -14.65 2.83 -1.29
N ARG A 279 -15.07 3.05 -2.54
CA ARG A 279 -16.36 3.64 -2.91
C ARG A 279 -17.56 2.89 -2.35
N THR A 280 -17.50 1.57 -2.27
CA THR A 280 -18.61 0.75 -1.74
C THR A 280 -18.53 0.51 -0.24
N SER A 281 -17.54 1.10 0.46
CA SER A 281 -17.45 0.98 1.90
C SER A 281 -18.62 1.71 2.59
N PRO A 282 -19.10 1.22 3.75
CA PRO A 282 -20.05 1.97 4.58
C PRO A 282 -19.53 3.38 4.90
N PRO A 283 -20.42 4.34 5.22
CA PRO A 283 -19.98 5.67 5.67
C PRO A 283 -19.20 5.56 6.98
N GLY A 284 -18.11 6.31 7.08
CA GLY A 284 -17.29 6.40 8.29
C GLY A 284 -17.99 7.09 9.45
N SER A 285 -17.54 6.79 10.67
CA SER A 285 -18.25 7.17 11.90
C SER A 285 -18.31 8.69 12.19
N VAL A 286 -17.39 9.49 11.64
CA VAL A 286 -17.27 10.93 11.92
C VAL A 286 -17.61 11.80 10.71
N THR A 287 -16.99 11.52 9.55
CA THR A 287 -17.11 12.35 8.35
C THR A 287 -18.20 11.85 7.40
N GLY A 288 -18.67 10.62 7.60
CA GLY A 288 -19.64 9.96 6.73
C GLY A 288 -19.08 9.57 5.36
N THR A 289 -17.78 9.75 5.10
CA THR A 289 -17.16 9.37 3.83
C THR A 289 -16.94 7.87 3.78
N THR A 290 -17.01 7.30 2.57
CA THR A 290 -16.71 5.88 2.37
C THR A 290 -15.22 5.59 2.56
N TYR A 291 -14.35 6.56 2.28
CA TYR A 291 -12.91 6.49 2.58
C TYR A 291 -12.66 6.29 4.08
N GLN A 292 -13.29 7.08 4.95
CA GLN A 292 -13.18 6.87 6.39
C GLN A 292 -13.72 5.49 6.80
N GLY A 293 -14.87 5.06 6.28
CA GLY A 293 -15.41 3.74 6.60
C GLY A 293 -14.51 2.58 6.17
N TYR A 294 -13.80 2.72 5.04
CA TYR A 294 -12.76 1.79 4.62
C TYR A 294 -11.61 1.74 5.65
N LEU A 295 -11.09 2.90 6.04
CA LEU A 295 -10.00 3.00 7.02
C LEU A 295 -10.39 2.39 8.37
N GLU A 296 -11.60 2.66 8.86
CA GLU A 296 -12.09 2.11 10.13
C GLU A 296 -12.20 0.59 10.09
N GLN A 297 -12.64 0.02 8.97
CA GLN A 297 -12.67 -1.43 8.81
C GLN A 297 -11.26 -2.03 8.71
N LEU A 298 -10.38 -1.41 7.93
CA LEU A 298 -8.98 -1.82 7.84
C LEU A 298 -8.32 -1.82 9.23
N ALA A 299 -8.55 -0.78 10.02
CA ALA A 299 -8.02 -0.65 11.38
C ALA A 299 -8.53 -1.77 12.31
N ARG A 300 -9.83 -2.10 12.26
CA ARG A 300 -10.40 -3.19 13.08
C ARG A 300 -9.86 -4.56 12.70
N GLU A 301 -9.62 -4.81 11.42
CA GLU A 301 -9.22 -6.12 10.91
C GLU A 301 -7.69 -6.34 10.92
N SER A 302 -6.90 -5.27 11.06
CA SER A 302 -5.44 -5.34 11.06
C SER A 302 -4.85 -5.53 12.45
N LYS A 303 -3.91 -6.47 12.58
CA LYS A 303 -3.15 -6.71 13.82
C LYS A 303 -1.89 -5.86 13.94
N GLN A 304 -1.34 -5.41 12.83
CA GLN A 304 -0.11 -4.61 12.76
C GLN A 304 -0.44 -3.12 12.61
N PRO A 305 0.52 -2.21 12.86
CA PRO A 305 0.39 -0.83 12.43
C PRO A 305 0.16 -0.75 10.92
N ILE A 306 -0.53 0.30 10.48
CA ILE A 306 -0.89 0.53 9.08
C ILE A 306 -0.15 1.78 8.59
N LEU A 307 0.44 1.72 7.40
CA LEU A 307 0.91 2.87 6.65
C LEU A 307 0.14 2.94 5.34
N ILE A 308 -0.58 4.04 5.11
CA ILE A 308 -1.17 4.29 3.79
C ILE A 308 -0.05 4.84 2.90
N THR A 309 0.45 3.99 2.00
CA THR A 309 1.65 4.23 1.19
C THR A 309 1.39 5.05 -0.05
N GLN A 310 0.14 5.09 -0.54
CA GLN A 310 -0.28 5.94 -1.64
C GLN A 310 -1.74 6.33 -1.50
N VAL A 311 -2.02 7.62 -1.69
CA VAL A 311 -3.34 8.18 -1.99
C VAL A 311 -3.13 9.43 -2.83
N GLY A 312 -3.93 9.62 -3.87
CA GLY A 312 -3.75 10.74 -4.79
C GLY A 312 -4.94 10.91 -5.72
N LEU A 313 -4.87 11.94 -6.56
CA LEU A 313 -5.89 12.22 -7.57
C LEU A 313 -5.19 12.68 -8.85
N SER A 314 -5.38 11.92 -9.94
CA SER A 314 -4.78 12.26 -11.22
C SER A 314 -5.46 13.47 -11.84
N THR A 315 -4.68 14.48 -12.22
CA THR A 315 -5.18 15.67 -12.93
C THR A 315 -5.12 15.50 -14.46
N SER A 316 -5.05 14.27 -14.96
CA SER A 316 -5.21 14.01 -16.39
C SER A 316 -6.58 14.54 -16.84
N PRO A 317 -6.68 15.18 -18.02
CA PRO A 317 -7.97 15.66 -18.53
C PRO A 317 -8.91 14.53 -18.98
N PHE A 318 -8.44 13.27 -19.03
CA PHE A 318 -9.23 12.13 -19.48
C PHE A 318 -9.42 11.10 -18.37
N GLU A 319 -10.55 10.40 -18.44
CA GLU A 319 -10.88 9.25 -17.59
C GLU A 319 -11.02 8.00 -18.48
N PRO A 320 -9.89 7.38 -18.88
CA PRO A 320 -9.87 6.38 -19.95
C PRO A 320 -10.35 4.99 -19.53
N LYS A 321 -10.52 4.73 -18.22
CA LYS A 321 -10.87 3.41 -17.67
C LYS A 321 -12.30 3.42 -17.10
N PRO A 322 -13.36 3.12 -17.89
CA PRO A 322 -14.75 3.11 -17.41
C PRO A 322 -15.02 2.19 -16.20
N TRP A 323 -14.19 1.16 -16.01
CA TRP A 323 -14.30 0.21 -14.90
C TRP A 323 -13.59 0.66 -13.61
N VAL A 324 -12.85 1.79 -13.64
CA VAL A 324 -12.29 2.45 -12.46
C VAL A 324 -12.73 3.93 -12.46
N PRO A 325 -14.00 4.22 -12.13
CA PRO A 325 -14.52 5.58 -12.21
C PRO A 325 -13.78 6.53 -11.27
N GLY A 326 -13.29 7.66 -11.78
CA GLY A 326 -12.46 8.62 -11.08
C GLY A 326 -10.95 8.39 -11.24
N PHE A 327 -10.52 7.51 -12.14
CA PHE A 327 -9.11 7.39 -12.52
C PHE A 327 -8.76 8.36 -13.66
N GLY A 328 -8.39 9.59 -13.27
CA GLY A 328 -8.24 10.72 -14.18
C GLY A 328 -9.52 11.55 -14.29
N GLY A 329 -9.49 12.60 -15.13
CA GLY A 329 -10.61 13.51 -15.36
C GLY A 329 -10.77 14.61 -14.30
N HIS A 330 -9.87 14.73 -13.34
CA HIS A 330 -9.99 15.71 -12.25
C HIS A 330 -9.35 17.04 -12.61
N LYS A 331 -9.98 18.14 -12.17
CA LYS A 331 -9.36 19.45 -12.28
C LYS A 331 -8.37 19.66 -11.15
N ILE A 332 -7.35 20.48 -11.40
CA ILE A 332 -6.34 20.84 -10.39
C ILE A 332 -7.01 21.46 -9.15
N GLU A 333 -8.10 22.21 -9.34
CA GLU A 333 -8.82 22.88 -8.26
C GLU A 333 -9.60 21.92 -7.34
N ASP A 334 -9.86 20.69 -7.79
CA ASP A 334 -10.62 19.69 -7.02
C ASP A 334 -9.72 18.92 -6.04
N VAL A 335 -8.43 18.76 -6.38
CA VAL A 335 -7.46 17.97 -5.58
C VAL A 335 -7.32 18.47 -4.13
N PRO A 336 -7.22 19.79 -3.83
CA PRO A 336 -7.14 20.29 -2.46
C PRO A 336 -8.29 19.84 -1.55
N ALA A 337 -9.52 19.79 -2.09
CA ALA A 337 -10.70 19.38 -1.34
C ALA A 337 -10.63 17.87 -1.01
N THR A 338 -10.22 17.05 -1.96
CA THR A 338 -10.01 15.61 -1.74
C THR A 338 -8.92 15.35 -0.71
N PHE A 339 -7.77 16.02 -0.81
CA PHE A 339 -6.67 15.86 0.16
C PHE A 339 -7.09 16.29 1.57
N THR A 340 -7.85 17.38 1.69
CA THR A 340 -8.42 17.83 2.96
C THR A 340 -9.38 16.79 3.55
N SER A 341 -10.24 16.20 2.72
CA SER A 341 -11.15 15.13 3.15
C SER A 341 -10.39 13.90 3.63
N VAL A 342 -9.43 13.40 2.83
CA VAL A 342 -8.60 12.22 3.15
C VAL A 342 -7.83 12.43 4.46
N TRP A 343 -7.23 13.61 4.64
CA TRP A 343 -6.52 13.96 5.86
C TRP A 343 -7.46 13.96 7.07
N ARG A 344 -8.63 14.59 6.96
CA ARG A 344 -9.64 14.57 8.03
C ARG A 344 -10.09 13.14 8.34
N ASP A 345 -10.31 12.33 7.31
CA ASP A 345 -10.81 10.96 7.44
C ASP A 345 -9.83 10.10 8.24
N ILE A 346 -8.53 10.08 7.89
CA ILE A 346 -7.53 9.29 8.63
C ILE A 346 -7.30 9.81 10.06
N ARG A 347 -7.38 11.14 10.27
CA ARG A 347 -7.18 11.75 11.60
C ARG A 347 -8.38 11.64 12.53
N THR A 348 -9.55 11.26 12.01
CA THR A 348 -10.79 11.13 12.79
C THR A 348 -11.40 9.73 12.79
N ALA A 349 -10.90 8.81 11.96
CA ALA A 349 -11.36 7.42 11.91
C ALA A 349 -11.32 6.74 13.30
N ALA A 350 -12.33 5.94 13.61
CA ALA A 350 -12.23 4.95 14.68
C ALA A 350 -11.04 4.00 14.40
N GLY A 351 -10.14 3.86 15.38
CA GLY A 351 -8.91 3.08 15.21
C GLY A 351 -7.73 3.87 14.59
N LYS A 352 -7.83 5.21 14.50
CA LYS A 352 -6.79 6.08 13.93
C LYS A 352 -5.39 5.88 14.54
N GLU A 353 -5.31 5.45 15.79
CA GLU A 353 -4.05 5.16 16.49
C GLU A 353 -3.26 3.99 15.89
N ARG A 354 -3.89 3.18 15.03
CA ARG A 354 -3.23 2.12 14.26
C ARG A 354 -2.51 2.63 13.03
N PHE A 355 -2.80 3.86 12.58
CA PHE A 355 -2.18 4.42 11.40
C PHE A 355 -0.88 5.14 11.77
N SER A 356 0.21 4.61 11.27
CA SER A 356 1.56 5.16 11.37
C SER A 356 1.86 6.24 10.32
N GLY A 357 0.95 6.52 9.39
CA GLY A 357 1.08 7.63 8.45
C GLY A 357 0.20 7.54 7.20
N LEU A 358 0.33 8.59 6.38
CA LEU A 358 -0.33 8.76 5.09
C LEU A 358 0.67 9.38 4.10
N VAL A 359 0.76 8.82 2.91
CA VAL A 359 1.62 9.31 1.83
C VAL A 359 0.76 9.84 0.69
N PHE A 360 0.86 11.13 0.39
CA PHE A 360 0.29 11.67 -0.84
C PHE A 360 1.16 11.24 -2.03
N PHE A 361 0.52 10.65 -3.03
CA PHE A 361 1.12 10.22 -4.27
C PHE A 361 0.79 11.26 -5.35
N GLU A 362 1.73 12.08 -5.81
CA GLU A 362 3.17 12.11 -5.46
C GLU A 362 3.80 13.51 -5.65
N LEU A 363 5.12 13.69 -5.49
CA LEU A 363 5.73 15.03 -5.61
C LEU A 363 5.53 15.65 -7.00
N GLN A 364 5.88 14.93 -8.06
CA GLN A 364 5.90 15.46 -9.41
C GLN A 364 5.19 14.51 -10.38
N ASP A 365 4.69 15.05 -11.48
CA ASP A 365 4.18 14.23 -12.58
C ASP A 365 5.25 13.28 -13.12
N GLU A 366 4.81 12.22 -13.81
CA GLU A 366 5.68 11.14 -14.24
C GLU A 366 5.42 10.72 -15.69
N TRP A 367 6.11 11.35 -16.64
CA TRP A 367 6.01 11.10 -18.10
C TRP A 367 6.32 9.65 -18.51
N TRP A 368 7.04 8.91 -17.67
CA TRP A 368 7.52 7.58 -18.02
C TRP A 368 6.47 6.49 -17.77
N LYS A 369 5.42 6.77 -16.99
CA LYS A 369 4.38 5.77 -16.74
C LYS A 369 3.70 5.41 -18.05
N SER A 370 3.55 4.10 -18.29
CA SER A 370 3.13 3.52 -19.57
C SER A 370 3.98 3.86 -20.81
N ALA A 371 5.17 4.47 -20.69
CA ALA A 371 6.01 4.80 -21.84
C ALA A 371 6.42 3.53 -22.61
N LYS A 372 5.87 3.36 -23.81
CA LYS A 372 6.09 2.17 -24.66
C LYS A 372 7.35 2.29 -25.53
N GLY A 373 8.01 3.45 -25.54
CA GLY A 373 9.21 3.72 -26.33
C GLY A 373 9.94 5.03 -25.97
N PRO A 374 11.03 5.37 -26.69
CA PRO A 374 11.84 6.56 -26.42
C PRO A 374 11.13 7.88 -26.63
N GLU A 375 10.27 7.99 -27.64
CA GLU A 375 9.54 9.22 -27.93
C GLU A 375 8.42 9.48 -26.90
N GLU A 376 7.82 8.40 -26.40
CA GLU A 376 6.78 8.43 -25.37
C GLU A 376 7.36 8.92 -24.04
N SER A 377 8.59 8.53 -23.68
CA SER A 377 9.23 9.02 -22.45
C SER A 377 9.53 10.52 -22.42
N LEU A 378 9.40 11.21 -23.56
CA LEU A 378 9.62 12.66 -23.69
C LEU A 378 8.33 13.46 -23.68
N ARG A 379 7.16 12.81 -23.69
CA ARG A 379 5.84 13.47 -23.72
C ARG A 379 5.02 13.09 -22.49
N GLN A 380 4.09 13.96 -22.11
CA GLN A 380 3.06 13.63 -21.13
C GLN A 380 1.78 13.30 -21.90
N ASP A 381 1.35 12.05 -21.85
CA ASP A 381 0.16 11.59 -22.53
C ASP A 381 -1.08 11.97 -21.71
N ALA A 382 -1.91 12.83 -22.30
CA ALA A 382 -3.10 13.33 -21.62
C ALA A 382 -4.06 12.19 -21.24
N ASP A 383 -4.13 11.12 -22.04
CA ASP A 383 -4.98 9.95 -21.83
C ASP A 383 -4.35 8.86 -20.95
N ASP A 384 -3.19 9.12 -20.34
CA ASP A 384 -2.60 8.28 -19.31
C ASP A 384 -2.63 8.95 -17.92
N PRO A 385 -3.69 8.74 -17.12
CA PRO A 385 -3.81 9.31 -15.78
C PRO A 385 -2.63 9.03 -14.84
N GLU A 386 -1.89 7.95 -15.05
CA GLU A 386 -0.76 7.59 -14.18
C GLU A 386 0.33 8.66 -14.21
N GLN A 387 0.45 9.39 -15.33
CA GLN A 387 1.46 10.43 -15.50
C GLN A 387 1.12 11.78 -14.82
N TRP A 388 -0.06 11.91 -14.19
CA TRP A 388 -0.61 13.22 -13.77
C TRP A 388 -0.93 13.32 -12.27
N PHE A 389 -0.35 12.47 -11.43
CA PHE A 389 -0.59 12.45 -9.98
C PHE A 389 0.23 13.48 -9.18
N GLY A 390 1.21 14.14 -9.80
CA GLY A 390 2.12 15.05 -9.12
C GLY A 390 1.39 16.24 -8.50
N VAL A 391 1.79 16.64 -7.29
CA VAL A 391 1.41 17.94 -6.70
C VAL A 391 2.13 19.11 -7.38
N TYR A 392 3.24 18.82 -8.07
CA TYR A 392 3.92 19.69 -9.03
C TYR A 392 3.86 19.10 -10.44
N SER A 393 3.79 19.95 -11.46
CA SER A 393 4.17 19.59 -12.83
C SER A 393 5.66 19.88 -13.04
N VAL A 394 6.29 19.25 -14.04
CA VAL A 394 7.65 19.60 -14.45
C VAL A 394 7.61 20.57 -15.63
N GLY A 395 8.30 21.69 -15.48
CA GLY A 395 8.50 22.71 -16.49
C GLY A 395 9.47 22.28 -17.59
N LYS A 396 9.54 23.05 -18.67
CA LYS A 396 10.43 22.78 -19.81
C LYS A 396 11.92 22.82 -19.45
N ASP A 397 12.27 23.53 -18.39
CA ASP A 397 13.61 23.65 -17.80
C ASP A 397 13.87 22.57 -16.73
N HIS A 398 12.96 21.60 -16.60
CA HIS A 398 12.95 20.57 -15.57
C HIS A 398 12.71 21.07 -14.14
N GLY A 399 12.33 22.33 -13.95
CA GLY A 399 11.93 22.86 -12.65
C GLY A 399 10.52 22.42 -12.26
N LEU A 400 10.25 22.26 -10.96
CA LEU A 400 8.93 21.92 -10.45
C LEU A 400 8.03 23.15 -10.33
N VAL A 401 6.88 23.12 -11.01
CA VAL A 401 5.87 24.18 -11.01
C VAL A 401 4.66 23.72 -10.19
N PRO A 402 4.23 24.47 -9.16
CA PRO A 402 3.13 24.04 -8.32
C PRO A 402 1.83 23.91 -9.12
N LYS A 403 1.11 22.81 -8.96
CA LYS A 403 -0.23 22.67 -9.54
C LYS A 403 -1.25 23.39 -8.66
N GLY A 404 -1.51 24.65 -9.00
CA GLY A 404 -2.48 25.49 -8.28
C GLY A 404 -2.16 25.57 -6.79
N ALA A 405 -3.17 25.34 -5.94
CA ALA A 405 -3.04 25.39 -4.50
C ALA A 405 -2.58 24.06 -3.85
N ILE A 406 -2.36 22.99 -4.64
CA ILE A 406 -2.16 21.64 -4.09
C ILE A 406 -0.99 21.57 -3.11
N PRO A 407 0.24 22.03 -3.43
CA PRO A 407 1.36 21.97 -2.49
C PRO A 407 1.12 22.79 -1.21
N ALA A 408 0.51 23.97 -1.34
CA ALA A 408 0.18 24.81 -0.19
C ALA A 408 -0.85 24.13 0.73
N THR A 409 -1.85 23.45 0.17
CA THR A 409 -2.81 22.65 0.92
C THR A 409 -2.12 21.49 1.66
N VAL A 410 -1.23 20.74 1.00
CA VAL A 410 -0.44 19.68 1.67
C VAL A 410 0.33 20.27 2.87
N GLY A 411 1.02 21.39 2.68
CA GLY A 411 1.74 22.10 3.74
C GLY A 411 0.86 22.48 4.93
N GLN A 412 -0.35 22.98 4.68
CA GLN A 412 -1.31 23.34 5.73
C GLN A 412 -1.87 22.11 6.47
N LEU A 413 -2.16 21.03 5.75
CA LEU A 413 -2.65 19.79 6.36
C LEU A 413 -1.56 19.15 7.23
N PHE A 414 -0.33 19.08 6.72
CA PHE A 414 0.80 18.47 7.44
C PHE A 414 1.32 19.32 8.59
N ALA A 415 0.99 20.62 8.66
CA ALA A 415 1.23 21.44 9.85
C ALA A 415 0.27 21.09 11.02
N GLN A 416 -0.84 20.38 10.74
CA GLN A 416 -1.79 19.97 11.76
C GLN A 416 -1.29 18.72 12.52
N PRO A 417 -1.66 18.57 13.80
CA PRO A 417 -1.24 17.45 14.64
C PRO A 417 -1.65 16.08 14.09
#